data_AF-R3WD28-F1
#
_entry.id   AF-R3WD28-F1
#
_cell.length_a   1.000
_cell.length_b   1.000
_cell.length_c   1.000
_cell.angle_alpha   90.00
_cell.angle_beta   90.00
_cell.angle_gamma   90.00
#
_symmetry.space_group_name_H-M   'P 1'
#
loop_
_entity.id
_entity.type
_entity.pdbx_description
1 polymer ?
#
loop_
_entity_poly.entity_id
_entity_poly.type
_entity_poly.pdbx_seq_one_letter_code
_entity_poly.pdbx_strand_id
1 'polypeptide(L)'
;MKTIDQIKEDFTSVLIEVFRKSSLEEVDTGVYLVSTEIAYEVFDIFQSVVVLIQNNRFAGVKSLIRIMLENYVYLRYILLEDSERRSNAYKLNIYREMDFQNSEQNNNSNLEIMKKKDPELNSLNNLVNDNKSEIESYIKELDSIYGHRLKPWYNDDKKTKSIKRLFSRVEKSHLYDGIYRYLCLETHGGDGIKHIVMEGEYTKLQPTLLDKINIENIIINLLEYVTEELKTLL
;
A
#
# COMPACT_ATOMS: atom_id res chain seq x y z
N MET A 1 9.27 18.34 15.52
CA MET A 1 8.40 17.35 14.86
C MET A 1 7.15 18.09 14.43
N LYS A 2 6.71 17.93 13.18
CA LYS A 2 5.50 18.59 12.67
C LYS A 2 4.25 18.08 13.40
N THR A 3 3.20 18.90 13.47
CA THR A 3 1.87 18.44 13.90
C THR A 3 1.18 17.66 12.77
N ILE A 4 0.10 16.94 13.11
CA ILE A 4 -0.76 16.25 12.13
C ILE A 4 -1.27 17.22 11.06
N ASP A 5 -1.72 18.41 11.47
CA ASP A 5 -2.27 19.40 10.54
C ASP A 5 -1.19 19.96 9.61
N GLN A 6 -0.01 20.27 10.16
CA GLN A 6 1.13 20.75 9.36
C GLN A 6 1.55 19.74 8.31
N ILE A 7 1.71 18.46 8.68
CA ILE A 7 2.15 17.45 7.71
C ILE A 7 1.07 17.15 6.67
N LYS A 8 -0.21 17.24 7.05
CA LYS A 8 -1.34 17.10 6.12
C LYS A 8 -1.36 18.23 5.09
N GLU A 9 -1.15 19.47 5.51
CA GLU A 9 -1.08 20.63 4.61
C GLU A 9 0.09 20.51 3.64
N ASP A 10 1.29 20.20 4.15
CA ASP A 10 2.51 19.99 3.34
C ASP A 10 2.27 18.92 2.26
N PHE A 11 1.76 17.76 2.67
CA PHE A 11 1.48 16.64 1.77
C PHE A 11 0.46 17.03 0.69
N THR A 12 -0.65 17.66 1.10
CA THR A 12 -1.72 18.07 0.17
C THR A 12 -1.20 19.05 -0.87
N SER A 13 -0.37 20.02 -0.45
CA SER A 13 0.24 20.98 -1.36
C SER A 13 1.14 20.32 -2.40
N VAL A 14 1.99 19.37 -1.97
CA VAL A 14 2.87 18.62 -2.89
C VAL A 14 2.05 17.77 -3.84
N LEU A 15 1.06 17.05 -3.33
CA LEU A 15 0.21 16.18 -4.15
C LEU A 15 -0.52 16.96 -5.25
N ILE A 16 -1.11 18.11 -4.90
CA ILE A 16 -1.78 19.01 -5.88
C ILE A 16 -0.80 19.44 -6.97
N GLU A 17 0.42 19.81 -6.61
CA GLU A 17 1.42 20.26 -7.59
C GLU A 17 1.88 19.11 -8.51
N VAL A 18 2.06 17.89 -7.97
CA VAL A 18 2.35 16.70 -8.79
C VAL A 18 1.20 16.42 -9.76
N PHE A 19 -0.06 16.53 -9.31
CA PHE A 19 -1.21 16.40 -10.19
C PHE A 19 -1.23 17.45 -11.30
N ARG A 20 -0.99 18.71 -10.95
CA ARG A 20 -0.93 19.81 -11.92
C ARG A 20 0.15 19.58 -12.98
N LYS A 21 1.28 18.98 -12.60
CA LYS A 21 2.32 18.60 -13.57
C LYS A 21 1.92 17.43 -14.44
N SER A 22 1.27 16.41 -13.87
CA SER A 22 0.81 15.23 -14.64
C SER A 22 -0.24 15.57 -15.72
N SER A 23 -1.01 16.64 -15.53
CA SER A 23 -2.02 17.09 -16.50
C SER A 23 -1.48 18.01 -17.59
N LEU A 24 -0.22 18.44 -17.50
CA LEU A 24 0.47 19.18 -18.55
C LEU A 24 1.16 18.15 -19.45
N GLU A 25 0.63 17.99 -20.66
CA GLU A 25 0.99 16.98 -21.67
C GLU A 25 2.47 17.02 -22.06
N GLU A 26 3.37 16.36 -21.31
CA GLU A 26 4.73 16.01 -21.76
C GLU A 26 5.52 15.08 -20.81
N VAL A 27 4.90 14.54 -19.76
CA VAL A 27 5.61 13.77 -18.72
C VAL A 27 5.13 12.32 -18.67
N ASP A 28 6.08 11.39 -18.52
CA ASP A 28 5.90 9.93 -18.41
C ASP A 28 4.62 9.55 -17.63
N THR A 29 3.55 9.27 -18.39
CA THR A 29 2.18 9.18 -17.87
C THR A 29 2.00 8.03 -16.89
N GLY A 30 2.80 6.97 -17.02
CA GLY A 30 2.73 5.78 -16.17
C GLY A 30 3.29 6.02 -14.77
N VAL A 31 4.45 6.69 -14.67
CA VAL A 31 5.11 6.94 -13.38
C VAL A 31 4.28 7.89 -12.53
N TYR A 32 3.79 8.99 -13.12
CA TYR A 32 2.95 9.95 -12.41
C TYR A 32 1.66 9.29 -11.92
N LEU A 33 0.92 8.60 -12.81
CA LEU A 33 -0.33 7.94 -12.47
C LEU A 33 -0.18 6.96 -11.30
N VAL A 34 0.82 6.08 -11.37
CA VAL A 34 1.01 5.06 -10.32
C VAL A 34 1.48 5.70 -9.01
N SER A 35 2.38 6.67 -9.08
CA SER A 35 2.93 7.32 -7.89
C SER A 35 1.86 8.14 -7.16
N THR A 36 1.00 8.83 -7.90
CA THR A 36 -0.09 9.62 -7.31
C THR A 36 -1.20 8.74 -6.74
N GLU A 37 -1.52 7.62 -7.38
CA GLU A 37 -2.48 6.63 -6.84
C GLU A 37 -2.01 6.08 -5.50
N ILE A 38 -0.75 5.61 -5.43
CA ILE A 38 -0.15 5.11 -4.18
C ILE A 38 -0.14 6.20 -3.10
N ALA A 39 0.19 7.44 -3.48
CA ALA A 39 0.18 8.57 -2.56
C ALA A 39 -1.22 8.89 -2.02
N TYR A 40 -2.25 8.84 -2.87
CA TYR A 40 -3.64 9.01 -2.43
C TYR A 40 -4.05 7.94 -1.44
N GLU A 41 -3.71 6.67 -1.72
CA GLU A 41 -4.03 5.57 -0.81
C GLU A 41 -3.34 5.77 0.56
N VAL A 42 -2.05 6.17 0.57
CA VAL A 42 -1.37 6.52 1.83
C VAL A 42 -2.11 7.64 2.57
N PHE A 43 -2.57 8.66 1.87
CA PHE A 43 -3.23 9.81 2.47
C PHE A 43 -4.61 9.46 3.03
N ASP A 44 -5.40 8.66 2.32
CA ASP A 44 -6.71 8.20 2.78
C ASP A 44 -6.59 7.33 4.05
N ILE A 45 -5.60 6.43 4.06
CA ILE A 45 -5.30 5.63 5.24
C ILE A 45 -4.80 6.52 6.39
N PHE A 46 -3.93 7.51 6.12
CA PHE A 46 -3.50 8.48 7.13
C PHE A 46 -4.69 9.19 7.77
N GLN A 47 -5.63 9.70 6.97
CA GLN A 47 -6.83 10.36 7.48
C GLN A 47 -7.69 9.42 8.33
N SER A 48 -7.88 8.18 7.86
CA SER A 48 -8.59 7.15 8.62
C SER A 48 -7.95 6.89 9.98
N VAL A 49 -6.61 6.75 10.02
CA VAL A 49 -5.87 6.54 11.27
C VAL A 49 -6.00 7.75 12.20
N VAL A 50 -5.91 8.98 11.68
CA VAL A 50 -6.10 10.20 12.48
C VAL A 50 -7.48 10.23 13.13
N VAL A 51 -8.54 9.95 12.38
CA VAL A 51 -9.92 9.90 12.91
C VAL A 51 -10.04 8.84 14.01
N LEU A 52 -9.48 7.65 13.79
CA LEU A 52 -9.48 6.57 14.76
C LEU A 52 -8.78 6.97 16.08
N ILE A 53 -7.61 7.58 15.99
CA ILE A 53 -6.84 8.07 17.14
C ILE A 53 -7.61 9.16 17.90
N GLN A 54 -8.20 10.13 17.19
CA GLN A 54 -8.98 11.21 17.79
C GLN A 54 -10.21 10.68 18.55
N ASN A 55 -10.78 9.57 18.11
CA ASN A 55 -11.93 8.92 18.73
C ASN A 55 -11.56 7.81 19.72
N ASN A 56 -10.28 7.66 20.09
CA ASN A 56 -9.78 6.60 20.97
C ASN A 56 -10.17 5.17 20.49
N ARG A 57 -10.20 4.97 19.17
CA ARG A 57 -10.45 3.66 18.53
C ARG A 57 -9.14 3.15 17.97
N PHE A 58 -8.60 2.08 18.55
CA PHE A 58 -7.25 1.61 18.23
C PHE A 58 -7.20 0.25 17.54
N ALA A 59 -8.31 -0.49 17.54
CA ALA A 59 -8.40 -1.75 16.81
C ALA A 59 -8.15 -1.52 15.32
N GLY A 60 -7.27 -2.31 14.71
CA GLY A 60 -6.93 -2.22 13.29
C GLY A 60 -5.96 -1.09 12.92
N VAL A 61 -5.64 -0.14 13.82
CA VAL A 61 -4.75 0.99 13.53
C VAL A 61 -3.37 0.52 13.06
N LYS A 62 -2.76 -0.50 13.70
CA LYS A 62 -1.44 -0.99 13.25
C LYS A 62 -1.50 -1.64 11.86
N SER A 63 -2.60 -2.29 11.52
CA SER A 63 -2.79 -2.88 10.18
C SER A 63 -2.87 -1.79 9.12
N LEU A 64 -3.59 -0.70 9.38
CA LEU A 64 -3.64 0.46 8.49
C LEU A 64 -2.26 1.09 8.30
N ILE A 65 -1.52 1.32 9.39
CA ILE A 65 -0.17 1.89 9.32
C ILE A 65 0.80 0.96 8.59
N ARG A 66 0.63 -0.36 8.71
CA ARG A 66 1.43 -1.32 7.93
C ARG A 66 1.21 -1.10 6.44
N ILE A 67 -0.03 -0.97 5.99
CA ILE A 67 -0.37 -0.72 4.59
C ILE A 67 0.27 0.59 4.12
N MET A 68 0.16 1.67 4.91
CA MET A 68 0.85 2.93 4.61
C MET A 68 2.36 2.75 4.42
N LEU A 69 3.01 1.99 5.30
CA LEU A 69 4.45 1.73 5.21
C LEU A 69 4.83 0.86 4.01
N GLU A 70 4.00 -0.13 3.62
CA GLU A 70 4.21 -0.90 2.38
C GLU A 70 4.10 0.00 1.16
N ASN A 71 3.07 0.84 1.10
CA ASN A 71 2.85 1.78 0.02
C ASN A 71 3.96 2.83 -0.10
N TYR A 72 4.50 3.33 1.02
CA TYR A 72 5.72 4.14 0.99
C TYR A 72 6.88 3.41 0.31
N VAL A 73 7.12 2.15 0.66
CA VAL A 73 8.21 1.36 0.08
C VAL A 73 7.96 1.05 -1.40
N TYR A 74 6.71 0.83 -1.81
CA TYR A 74 6.34 0.69 -3.23
C TYR A 74 6.60 1.98 -4.00
N LEU A 75 6.17 3.13 -3.47
CA LEU A 75 6.42 4.43 -4.09
C LEU A 75 7.91 4.68 -4.29
N ARG A 76 8.70 4.53 -3.23
CA ARG A 76 10.16 4.68 -3.31
C ARG A 76 10.77 3.73 -4.33
N TYR A 77 10.31 2.47 -4.36
CA TYR A 77 10.80 1.51 -5.35
C TYR A 77 10.52 1.95 -6.79
N ILE A 78 9.33 2.48 -7.05
CA ILE A 78 8.91 2.95 -8.38
C ILE A 78 9.67 4.19 -8.82
N LEU A 79 10.00 5.11 -7.90
CA LEU A 79 10.68 6.37 -8.20
C LEU A 79 12.21 6.28 -8.32
N LEU A 80 12.79 5.12 -8.02
CA LEU A 80 14.20 4.83 -8.31
C LEU A 80 14.42 4.65 -9.84
N GLU A 81 15.66 4.38 -10.25
CA GLU A 81 16.02 4.10 -11.65
C GLU A 81 15.12 3.04 -12.32
N ASP A 82 14.93 3.14 -13.64
CA ASP A 82 13.95 2.35 -14.42
C ASP A 82 12.49 2.55 -13.97
N SER A 83 12.14 3.78 -13.59
CA SER A 83 10.82 4.13 -13.05
C SER A 83 9.66 3.72 -13.96
N GLU A 84 9.79 3.90 -15.27
CA GLU A 84 8.78 3.49 -16.26
C GLU A 84 8.55 1.97 -16.24
N ARG A 85 9.63 1.19 -16.23
CA ARG A 85 9.54 -0.26 -16.12
C ARG A 85 8.90 -0.67 -14.79
N ARG A 86 9.24 -0.02 -13.69
CA ARG A 86 8.69 -0.38 -12.37
C ARG A 86 7.21 -0.01 -12.23
N SER A 87 6.81 1.13 -12.78
CA SER A 87 5.40 1.55 -12.82
C SER A 87 4.58 0.61 -13.71
N ASN A 88 5.12 0.18 -14.86
CA ASN A 88 4.48 -0.81 -15.72
C ASN A 88 4.38 -2.19 -15.04
N ALA A 89 5.39 -2.62 -14.27
CA ALA A 89 5.31 -3.86 -13.50
C ALA A 89 4.21 -3.82 -12.43
N TYR A 90 4.04 -2.67 -11.78
CA TYR A 90 2.94 -2.45 -10.82
C TYR A 90 1.57 -2.51 -11.50
N LYS A 91 1.38 -1.77 -12.60
CA LYS A 91 0.13 -1.80 -13.39
C LYS A 91 -0.20 -3.22 -13.88
N LEU A 92 0.78 -3.94 -14.43
CA LEU A 92 0.62 -5.33 -14.84
C LEU A 92 0.10 -6.22 -13.71
N ASN A 93 0.58 -6.02 -12.49
CA ASN A 93 0.10 -6.75 -11.33
C ASN A 93 -1.37 -6.44 -11.01
N ILE A 94 -1.77 -5.16 -11.09
CA ILE A 94 -3.18 -4.76 -10.90
C ILE A 94 -4.07 -5.46 -11.93
N TYR A 95 -3.75 -5.36 -13.22
CA TYR A 95 -4.57 -5.97 -14.27
C TYR A 95 -4.66 -7.50 -14.12
N ARG A 96 -3.56 -8.16 -13.75
CA ARG A 96 -3.55 -9.60 -13.46
C ARG A 96 -4.42 -9.95 -12.26
N GLU A 97 -4.40 -9.13 -11.21
CA GLU A 97 -5.24 -9.36 -10.04
C GLU A 97 -6.72 -9.13 -10.38
N MET A 98 -7.05 -8.10 -11.16
CA MET A 98 -8.41 -7.87 -11.65
C MET A 98 -8.95 -9.06 -12.46
N ASP A 99 -8.16 -9.56 -13.41
CA ASP A 99 -8.54 -10.72 -14.23
C ASP A 99 -8.71 -11.99 -13.37
N PHE A 100 -7.76 -12.24 -12.46
CA PHE A 100 -7.82 -13.36 -11.52
C PHE A 100 -9.08 -13.29 -10.63
N GLN A 101 -9.33 -12.15 -9.99
CA GLN A 101 -10.48 -11.95 -9.11
C GLN A 101 -11.80 -12.06 -9.89
N ASN A 102 -11.89 -11.50 -11.10
CA ASN A 102 -13.07 -11.67 -11.96
C ASN A 102 -13.32 -13.16 -12.27
N SER A 103 -12.27 -13.91 -12.62
CA SER A 103 -12.37 -15.36 -12.87
C SER A 103 -12.86 -16.13 -11.65
N GLU A 104 -12.24 -15.93 -10.48
CA GLU A 104 -12.62 -16.59 -9.23
C GLU A 104 -14.06 -16.25 -8.82
N GLN A 105 -14.47 -14.99 -9.00
CA GLN A 105 -15.83 -14.56 -8.68
C GLN A 105 -16.90 -15.15 -9.60
N ASN A 106 -16.58 -15.41 -10.87
CA ASN A 106 -17.50 -16.03 -11.83
C ASN A 106 -17.56 -17.56 -11.65
N ASN A 107 -16.49 -18.18 -11.15
CA ASN A 107 -16.46 -19.62 -10.91
C ASN A 107 -17.11 -20.03 -9.57
N ASN A 108 -17.39 -19.07 -8.69
CA ASN A 108 -17.95 -19.35 -7.37
C ASN A 108 -19.49 -19.22 -7.36
N SER A 109 -20.17 -20.36 -7.48
CA SER A 109 -21.64 -20.43 -7.48
C SER A 109 -22.30 -19.90 -6.20
N ASN A 110 -21.60 -19.88 -5.06
CA ASN A 110 -22.16 -19.32 -3.83
C ASN A 110 -22.21 -17.78 -3.85
N LEU A 111 -21.36 -17.12 -4.65
CA LEU A 111 -21.39 -15.66 -4.81
C LEU A 111 -22.61 -15.18 -5.58
N GLU A 112 -23.18 -16.00 -6.45
CA GLU A 112 -24.39 -15.64 -7.22
C GLU A 112 -25.57 -15.27 -6.31
N ILE A 113 -25.70 -15.93 -5.15
CA ILE A 113 -26.74 -15.61 -4.17
C ILE A 113 -26.47 -14.25 -3.51
N MET A 114 -25.20 -13.94 -3.24
CA MET A 114 -24.80 -12.66 -2.63
C MET A 114 -24.96 -11.50 -3.62
N LYS A 115 -24.49 -11.68 -4.87
CA LYS A 115 -24.60 -10.72 -5.97
C LYS A 115 -26.05 -10.34 -6.31
N LYS A 116 -27.00 -11.26 -6.13
CA LYS A 116 -28.44 -10.97 -6.28
C LYS A 116 -28.99 -10.07 -5.16
N LYS A 117 -28.43 -10.16 -3.96
CA LYS A 117 -28.83 -9.33 -2.81
C LYS A 117 -28.13 -7.98 -2.82
N ASP A 118 -26.90 -7.96 -3.30
CA ASP A 118 -26.07 -6.78 -3.39
C ASP A 118 -25.43 -6.69 -4.79
N PRO A 119 -26.06 -5.95 -5.72
CA PRO A 119 -25.55 -5.78 -7.07
C PRO A 119 -24.19 -5.08 -7.14
N GLU A 120 -23.78 -4.32 -6.11
CA GLU A 120 -22.47 -3.64 -6.09
C GLU A 120 -21.31 -4.63 -6.05
N LEU A 121 -21.55 -5.85 -5.58
CA LEU A 121 -20.58 -6.95 -5.65
C LEU A 121 -20.21 -7.35 -7.09
N ASN A 122 -20.97 -6.92 -8.10
CA ASN A 122 -20.62 -7.10 -9.52
C ASN A 122 -19.76 -5.97 -10.09
N SER A 123 -19.46 -4.91 -9.33
CA SER A 123 -18.72 -3.74 -9.83
C SER A 123 -17.42 -4.11 -10.52
N LEU A 124 -16.60 -4.97 -9.91
CA LEU A 124 -15.35 -5.45 -10.51
C LEU A 124 -15.61 -6.27 -11.78
N ASN A 125 -16.56 -7.19 -11.75
CA ASN A 125 -16.87 -8.04 -12.89
C ASN A 125 -17.38 -7.21 -14.07
N ASN A 126 -18.22 -6.21 -13.82
CA ASN A 126 -18.69 -5.27 -14.83
C ASN A 126 -17.51 -4.48 -15.42
N LEU A 127 -16.67 -3.88 -14.57
CA LEU A 127 -15.49 -3.13 -15.01
C LEU A 127 -14.57 -3.98 -15.90
N VAL A 128 -14.26 -5.22 -15.48
CA VAL A 128 -13.39 -6.12 -16.24
C VAL A 128 -14.05 -6.56 -17.55
N ASN A 129 -15.34 -6.89 -17.53
CA ASN A 129 -16.05 -7.35 -18.73
C ASN A 129 -16.23 -6.23 -19.76
N ASP A 130 -16.55 -5.01 -19.30
CA ASP A 130 -16.72 -3.84 -20.16
C ASP A 130 -15.42 -3.43 -20.85
N ASN A 131 -14.27 -3.69 -20.21
CA ASN A 131 -12.93 -3.32 -20.71
C ASN A 131 -12.06 -4.53 -21.09
N LYS A 132 -12.68 -5.71 -21.29
CA LYS A 132 -11.97 -6.99 -21.39
C LYS A 132 -10.87 -7.00 -22.45
N SER A 133 -11.18 -6.51 -23.66
CA SER A 133 -10.23 -6.50 -24.78
C SER A 133 -9.00 -5.62 -24.49
N GLU A 134 -9.20 -4.49 -23.80
CA GLU A 134 -8.12 -3.57 -23.45
C GLU A 134 -7.22 -4.18 -22.38
N ILE A 135 -7.82 -4.76 -21.34
CA ILE A 135 -7.10 -5.45 -20.26
C ILE A 135 -6.28 -6.61 -20.82
N GLU A 136 -6.88 -7.48 -21.64
CA GLU A 136 -6.19 -8.63 -22.25
C GLU A 136 -5.04 -8.19 -23.17
N SER A 137 -5.26 -7.13 -23.97
CA SER A 137 -4.22 -6.55 -24.82
C SER A 137 -3.04 -6.04 -23.98
N TYR A 138 -3.34 -5.29 -22.92
CA TYR A 138 -2.34 -4.69 -22.04
C TYR A 138 -1.51 -5.74 -21.29
N ILE A 139 -2.17 -6.77 -20.74
CA ILE A 139 -1.48 -7.89 -20.07
C ILE A 139 -0.55 -8.59 -21.07
N LYS A 140 -1.02 -8.86 -22.29
CA LYS A 140 -0.23 -9.55 -23.32
C LYS A 140 0.99 -8.72 -23.74
N GLU A 141 0.81 -7.42 -23.95
CA GLU A 141 1.89 -6.49 -24.29
C GLU A 141 2.96 -6.49 -23.20
N LEU A 142 2.59 -6.22 -21.95
CA LEU A 142 3.56 -6.13 -20.87
C LEU A 142 4.21 -7.48 -20.54
N ASP A 143 3.48 -8.60 -20.65
CA ASP A 143 4.07 -9.93 -20.42
C ASP A 143 5.16 -10.27 -21.43
N SER A 144 5.04 -9.78 -22.67
CA SER A 144 6.08 -9.94 -23.68
C SER A 144 7.38 -9.21 -23.30
N ILE A 145 7.28 -8.09 -22.57
CA ILE A 145 8.42 -7.27 -22.14
C ILE A 145 9.14 -7.91 -20.94
N TYR A 146 8.40 -8.43 -19.96
CA TYR A 146 9.01 -9.00 -18.75
C TYR A 146 9.51 -10.43 -18.94
N GLY A 147 8.93 -11.21 -19.86
CA GLY A 147 9.39 -12.55 -20.23
C GLY A 147 9.33 -13.62 -19.11
N HIS A 148 8.85 -13.26 -17.92
CA HIS A 148 8.62 -14.17 -16.79
C HIS A 148 7.55 -13.59 -15.85
N ARG A 149 6.93 -14.45 -15.04
CA ARG A 149 5.93 -14.00 -14.06
C ARG A 149 6.63 -13.28 -12.90
N LEU A 150 6.39 -11.98 -12.79
CA LEU A 150 6.81 -11.17 -11.66
C LEU A 150 5.96 -11.53 -10.43
N LYS A 151 6.49 -12.42 -9.59
CA LYS A 151 5.88 -12.77 -8.31
C LYS A 151 6.92 -12.65 -7.19
N PRO A 152 6.77 -11.67 -6.27
CA PRO A 152 5.88 -10.50 -6.34
C PRO A 152 6.21 -9.56 -7.52
N TRP A 153 5.37 -8.56 -7.81
CA TRP A 153 5.52 -7.68 -8.98
C TRP A 153 6.85 -6.91 -9.02
N TYR A 154 7.43 -6.63 -7.86
CA TYR A 154 8.74 -5.98 -7.69
C TYR A 154 9.94 -6.94 -7.81
N ASN A 155 9.73 -8.21 -8.19
CA ASN A 155 10.77 -9.23 -8.35
C ASN A 155 11.32 -9.28 -9.79
N ASP A 156 11.56 -8.12 -10.38
CA ASP A 156 12.12 -7.97 -11.74
C ASP A 156 13.60 -8.41 -11.85
N ASP A 157 14.31 -8.44 -10.72
CA ASP A 157 15.70 -8.90 -10.59
C ASP A 157 15.83 -10.40 -10.24
N LYS A 158 14.70 -11.10 -10.10
CA LYS A 158 14.60 -12.51 -9.64
C LYS A 158 15.17 -12.78 -8.24
N LYS A 159 15.55 -11.75 -7.48
CA LYS A 159 16.14 -11.83 -6.14
C LYS A 159 15.22 -11.22 -5.07
N THR A 160 14.39 -10.25 -5.45
CA THR A 160 13.48 -9.52 -4.57
C THR A 160 12.16 -10.28 -4.38
N LYS A 161 12.25 -11.48 -3.80
CA LYS A 161 11.12 -12.42 -3.67
C LYS A 161 10.18 -12.17 -2.48
N SER A 162 10.44 -11.13 -1.67
CA SER A 162 9.64 -10.84 -0.48
C SER A 162 9.70 -9.37 -0.09
N ILE A 163 8.73 -8.94 0.73
CA ILE A 163 8.65 -7.55 1.21
C ILE A 163 9.93 -7.15 1.99
N LYS A 164 10.49 -8.05 2.80
CA LYS A 164 11.79 -7.81 3.48
C LYS A 164 12.92 -7.50 2.49
N ARG A 165 12.97 -8.24 1.38
CA ARG A 165 13.97 -8.01 0.33
C ARG A 165 13.72 -6.70 -0.38
N LEU A 166 12.47 -6.32 -0.60
CA LEU A 166 12.12 -5.01 -1.17
C LEU A 166 12.60 -3.86 -0.28
N PHE A 167 12.32 -3.91 1.03
CA PHE A 167 12.84 -2.91 1.98
C PHE A 167 14.37 -2.80 1.93
N SER A 168 15.06 -3.93 1.75
CA SER A 168 16.52 -3.92 1.61
C SER A 168 16.97 -3.29 0.29
N ARG A 169 16.25 -3.58 -0.80
CA ARG A 169 16.54 -3.03 -2.13
C ARG A 169 16.33 -1.52 -2.23
N VAL A 170 15.42 -0.96 -1.45
CA VAL A 170 15.20 0.51 -1.37
C VAL A 170 16.00 1.18 -0.24
N GLU A 171 16.94 0.45 0.38
CA GLU A 171 17.79 0.93 1.48
C GLU A 171 17.04 1.36 2.75
N LYS A 172 15.92 0.68 3.05
CA LYS A 172 15.06 0.94 4.21
C LYS A 172 14.92 -0.27 5.15
N SER A 173 15.91 -1.17 5.21
CA SER A 173 15.87 -2.35 6.10
C SER A 173 15.60 -2.00 7.57
N HIS A 174 16.07 -0.85 8.04
CA HIS A 174 15.81 -0.37 9.40
C HIS A 174 14.31 -0.15 9.69
N LEU A 175 13.52 0.29 8.69
CA LEU A 175 12.07 0.43 8.83
C LEU A 175 11.39 -0.94 8.88
N TYR A 176 11.92 -1.94 8.17
CA TYR A 176 11.42 -3.30 8.25
C TYR A 176 11.60 -3.88 9.65
N ASP A 177 12.83 -3.84 10.16
CA ASP A 177 13.17 -4.46 11.42
C ASP A 177 12.59 -3.71 12.63
N GLY A 178 12.53 -2.37 12.57
CA GLY A 178 12.04 -1.52 13.66
C GLY A 178 10.53 -1.28 13.68
N ILE A 179 9.92 -1.00 12.52
CA ILE A 179 8.51 -0.57 12.44
C ILE A 179 7.63 -1.68 11.87
N TYR A 180 7.95 -2.18 10.68
CA TYR A 180 7.10 -3.15 9.98
C TYR A 180 6.84 -4.41 10.82
N ARG A 181 7.90 -5.00 11.41
CA ARG A 181 7.77 -6.17 12.29
C ARG A 181 6.91 -5.88 13.51
N TYR A 182 7.04 -4.69 14.11
CA TYR A 182 6.22 -4.27 15.26
C TYR A 182 4.73 -4.19 14.88
N LEU A 183 4.42 -3.67 13.70
CA LEU A 183 3.06 -3.56 13.17
C LEU A 183 2.47 -4.94 12.82
N CYS A 184 3.27 -5.90 12.36
CA CYS A 184 2.83 -7.25 12.00
C CYS A 184 2.52 -8.18 13.18
N LEU A 185 2.89 -7.81 14.40
CA LEU A 185 2.63 -8.65 15.58
C LEU A 185 1.13 -8.92 15.80
N GLU A 186 0.24 -8.01 15.39
CA GLU A 186 -1.23 -8.21 15.48
C GLU A 186 -1.75 -9.26 14.50
N THR A 187 -1.15 -9.35 13.31
CA THR A 187 -1.71 -10.12 12.19
C THR A 187 -1.26 -11.58 12.15
N HIS A 188 -0.18 -11.93 12.87
CA HIS A 188 0.37 -13.29 12.87
C HIS A 188 0.24 -14.02 14.22
N GLY A 189 -0.70 -13.58 15.08
CA GLY A 189 -0.89 -14.19 16.41
C GLY A 189 0.25 -13.91 17.40
N GLY A 190 1.18 -13.02 17.05
CA GLY A 190 2.29 -12.58 17.90
C GLY A 190 1.88 -11.59 18.99
N ASP A 191 0.62 -11.12 18.97
CA ASP A 191 0.07 -10.23 19.99
C ASP A 191 0.13 -10.83 21.39
N GLY A 192 0.06 -12.16 21.51
CA GLY A 192 0.29 -12.85 22.79
C GLY A 192 1.59 -12.44 23.47
N ILE A 193 2.65 -12.16 22.70
CA ILE A 193 3.94 -11.70 23.22
C ILE A 193 3.84 -10.29 23.82
N LYS A 194 3.07 -9.39 23.18
CA LYS A 194 2.84 -8.03 23.69
C LYS A 194 1.98 -8.00 24.95
N HIS A 195 1.18 -9.03 25.14
CA HIS A 195 0.33 -9.18 26.31
C HIS A 195 1.07 -9.77 27.50
N ILE A 196 2.23 -10.41 27.32
CA ILE A 196 2.99 -11.01 28.41
C ILE A 196 3.65 -9.92 29.26
N VAL A 197 3.21 -9.81 30.52
CA VAL A 197 3.86 -9.00 31.55
C VAL A 197 4.36 -9.94 32.63
N MET A 198 5.62 -9.76 33.04
CA MET A 198 6.21 -10.47 34.16
C MET A 198 6.06 -9.62 35.43
N GLU A 199 5.34 -10.13 36.42
CA GLU A 199 5.23 -9.53 37.76
C GLU A 199 5.73 -10.53 38.80
N GLY A 200 6.99 -10.36 39.22
CA GLY A 200 7.66 -11.33 40.08
C GLY A 200 7.85 -12.67 39.38
N GLU A 201 7.37 -13.76 39.99
CA GLU A 201 7.43 -15.13 39.43
C GLU A 201 6.22 -15.46 38.51
N TYR A 202 5.29 -14.52 38.33
CA TYR A 202 4.06 -14.77 37.56
C TYR A 202 4.08 -14.07 36.21
N THR A 203 3.54 -14.78 35.22
CA THR A 203 3.25 -14.24 33.89
C THR A 203 1.76 -13.94 33.79
N LYS A 204 1.41 -12.70 33.43
CA LYS A 204 0.03 -12.30 33.15
C LYS A 204 -0.13 -11.83 31.71
N LEU A 205 -1.35 -11.94 31.19
CA LEU A 205 -1.75 -11.32 29.92
C LEU A 205 -2.40 -9.97 30.20
N GLN A 206 -1.79 -8.88 29.74
CA GLN A 206 -2.32 -7.53 29.79
C GLN A 206 -2.69 -7.07 28.38
N PRO A 207 -3.88 -6.48 28.15
CA PRO A 207 -4.22 -5.88 26.86
C PRO A 207 -3.15 -4.88 26.43
N THR A 208 -2.70 -4.99 25.18
CA THR A 208 -1.77 -4.02 24.59
C THR A 208 -2.51 -2.71 24.48
N LEU A 209 -2.21 -1.76 25.38
CA LEU A 209 -2.62 -0.38 25.18
C LEU A 209 -1.77 0.18 24.05
N LEU A 210 -2.42 0.60 22.97
CA LEU A 210 -1.74 1.26 21.86
C LEU A 210 -1.19 2.60 22.36
N ASP A 211 0.13 2.75 22.27
CA ASP A 211 0.80 3.99 22.62
C ASP A 211 0.51 5.04 21.55
N LYS A 212 -0.47 5.90 21.85
CA LYS A 212 -0.93 6.97 20.98
C LYS A 212 0.21 7.86 20.48
N ILE A 213 1.15 8.23 21.35
CA ILE A 213 2.26 9.13 21.00
C ILE A 213 3.16 8.43 19.98
N ASN A 214 3.51 7.16 20.22
CA ASN A 214 4.32 6.41 19.28
C ASN A 214 3.63 6.22 17.92
N ILE A 215 2.32 6.00 17.91
CA ILE A 215 1.55 5.88 16.67
C ILE A 215 1.51 7.20 15.90
N GLU A 216 1.21 8.32 16.56
CA GLU A 216 1.21 9.65 15.94
C GLU A 216 2.57 9.96 15.32
N ASN A 217 3.66 9.66 16.03
CA ASN A 217 5.02 9.84 15.52
C ASN A 217 5.27 8.99 14.27
N ILE A 218 4.83 7.73 14.26
CA ILE A 218 5.01 6.83 13.11
C ILE A 218 4.26 7.39 11.89
N ILE A 219 2.99 7.76 12.02
CA ILE A 219 2.20 8.21 10.87
C ILE A 219 2.66 9.57 10.34
N ILE A 220 3.10 10.49 11.20
CA ILE A 220 3.65 11.78 10.79
C ILE A 220 4.93 11.55 9.98
N ASN A 221 5.85 10.73 10.50
CA ASN A 221 7.10 10.43 9.80
C ASN A 221 6.85 9.70 8.47
N LEU A 222 5.88 8.79 8.41
CA LEU A 222 5.55 8.10 7.15
C LEU A 222 5.00 9.05 6.11
N LEU A 223 4.07 9.93 6.49
CA LEU A 223 3.54 10.92 5.55
C LEU A 223 4.62 11.92 5.11
N GLU A 224 5.55 12.25 6.00
CA GLU A 224 6.73 13.06 5.65
C GLU A 224 7.65 12.35 4.66
N TYR A 225 7.94 11.06 4.86
CA TYR A 225 8.73 10.30 3.88
C TYR A 225 8.06 10.25 2.51
N VAL A 226 6.75 9.98 2.44
CA VAL A 226 6.01 9.96 1.17
C VAL A 226 6.00 11.35 0.52
N THR A 227 5.82 12.42 1.30
CA THR A 227 5.94 13.80 0.81
C THR A 227 7.28 14.04 0.14
N GLU A 228 8.39 13.61 0.77
CA GLU A 228 9.73 13.79 0.21
C GLU A 228 9.96 12.97 -1.06
N GLU A 229 9.43 11.74 -1.16
CA GLU A 229 9.50 10.98 -2.41
C GLU A 229 8.68 11.68 -3.53
N LEU A 230 7.49 12.20 -3.24
CA LEU A 230 6.67 12.88 -4.25
C LEU A 230 7.31 14.17 -4.77
N LYS A 231 8.09 14.87 -3.95
CA LYS A 231 8.84 16.06 -4.37
C LYS A 231 9.85 15.76 -5.47
N THR A 232 10.29 14.52 -5.67
CA THR A 232 11.18 14.16 -6.79
C THR A 232 10.48 14.19 -8.14
N LEU A 233 9.14 14.28 -8.16
CA LEU A 233 8.31 14.44 -9.37
C LEU A 233 8.05 15.92 -9.72
N LEU A 234 8.54 16.85 -8.88
CA LEU A 234 8.47 18.30 -9.08
C LEU A 234 9.79 18.82 -9.63
#